data_AF-A0AAW1MZX7-F1
#
_entry.id   AF-A0AAW1MZX7-F1
#
_cell.length_a   1.000
_cell.length_b   1.000
_cell.length_c   1.000
_cell.angle_alpha   90.00
_cell.angle_beta   90.00
_cell.angle_gamma   90.00
#
_symmetry.space_group_name_H-M   'P 1'
#
loop_
_entity.id
_entity.type
_entity.pdbx_description
1 polymer ?
#
loop_
_entity_poly.entity_id
_entity_poly.type
_entity_poly.pdbx_seq_one_letter_code
_entity_poly.pdbx_strand_id
1 'polypeptide(L)'
;MDGLEGKYKHGANFAVGGTTITPVDGDTYALGLTPISLNLQLLQFYHLKSRVTELHKQDETSVFENRLPKPEDFSKALYTFDIGQNDIALLIALTSEDRVFQSLHDLIDRFSPSIEQLHELGARRFVILNIGPMGCLPMYVERYPADSKIFDDNGCIKSHNEVAKEYNRLLKARVSLLRTKLEGSSIEYVDMYSAKYGLITNAKRYGFVDPLKQCCEDCMKGDEHYWTRTVAELIKEEVPTACENPSKYISWDGMHYSDAANHWIARHIFDGSAEDPLVKLSNITRQPCQMRKVSRV
;
A
#
# COMPACT_ATOMS: atom_id res chain seq x y z
N MET A 1 -23.46 -16.56 -2.80
CA MET A 1 -23.42 -15.86 -1.50
C MET A 1 -23.40 -14.38 -1.79
N ASP A 2 -24.46 -13.68 -1.44
CA ASP A 2 -24.58 -12.25 -1.71
C ASP A 2 -23.62 -11.49 -0.79
N GLY A 3 -22.49 -11.02 -1.35
CA GLY A 3 -21.43 -10.28 -0.66
C GLY A 3 -21.85 -8.89 -0.16
N LEU A 4 -23.11 -8.70 0.21
CA LEU A 4 -23.69 -7.44 0.70
C LEU A 4 -24.08 -7.47 2.18
N GLU A 5 -23.69 -8.53 2.90
CA GLU A 5 -23.64 -8.49 4.36
C GLU A 5 -22.55 -7.53 4.89
N GLY A 6 -21.70 -6.97 4.03
CA GLY A 6 -20.77 -5.91 4.41
C GLY A 6 -21.47 -4.58 4.75
N LYS A 7 -20.79 -3.72 5.53
CA LYS A 7 -21.17 -2.31 5.72
C LYS A 7 -20.26 -1.44 4.84
N TYR A 8 -20.77 -1.04 3.68
CA TYR A 8 -20.02 -0.31 2.66
C TYR A 8 -20.31 1.19 2.61
N LYS A 9 -21.26 1.68 3.42
CA LYS A 9 -21.69 3.09 3.45
C LYS A 9 -20.55 4.10 3.59
N HIS A 10 -19.48 3.72 4.29
CA HIS A 10 -18.34 4.61 4.57
C HIS A 10 -17.05 4.19 3.87
N GLY A 11 -17.07 3.14 3.06
CA GLY A 11 -15.90 2.64 2.35
C GLY A 11 -15.93 1.13 2.15
N ALA A 12 -15.07 0.68 1.25
CA ALA A 12 -14.81 -0.73 0.98
C ALA A 12 -13.29 -0.89 0.76
N ASN A 13 -12.71 -1.96 1.28
CA ASN A 13 -11.33 -2.33 0.99
C ASN A 13 -11.31 -3.48 -0.01
N PHE A 14 -10.65 -3.27 -1.15
CA PHE A 14 -10.39 -4.31 -2.15
C PHE A 14 -8.93 -4.74 -2.17
N ALA A 15 -8.06 -4.12 -1.36
CA ALA A 15 -6.66 -4.49 -1.29
C ALA A 15 -6.49 -5.90 -0.73
N VAL A 16 -5.58 -6.66 -1.34
CA VAL A 16 -5.23 -8.02 -0.94
C VAL A 16 -3.73 -8.09 -0.72
N GLY A 17 -3.29 -8.74 0.37
CA GLY A 17 -1.87 -8.98 0.62
C GLY A 17 -1.23 -9.74 -0.55
N GLY A 18 0.00 -9.35 -0.92
CA GLY A 18 0.72 -9.96 -2.03
C GLY A 18 0.15 -9.64 -3.43
N THR A 19 -0.75 -8.66 -3.56
CA THR A 19 -1.32 -8.27 -4.86
C THR A 19 -0.32 -7.50 -5.71
N THR A 20 -0.39 -7.71 -7.02
CA THR A 20 0.43 -7.08 -8.05
C THR A 20 -0.43 -6.33 -9.06
N ILE A 21 0.18 -5.38 -9.77
CA ILE A 21 -0.45 -4.70 -10.92
C ILE A 21 -0.72 -5.73 -12.01
N THR A 22 0.23 -6.64 -12.26
CA THR A 22 0.12 -7.67 -13.28
C THR A 22 -0.46 -8.97 -12.74
N PRO A 23 -1.21 -9.74 -13.54
CA PRO A 23 -1.60 -11.09 -13.17
C PRO A 23 -0.38 -11.95 -12.83
N VAL A 24 -0.53 -12.81 -11.81
CA VAL A 24 0.47 -13.79 -11.41
C VAL A 24 0.21 -15.12 -12.11
N ASP A 25 1.27 -15.86 -12.39
CA ASP A 25 1.23 -17.24 -12.88
C ASP A 25 1.37 -18.24 -11.72
N GLY A 26 1.42 -19.54 -12.03
CA GLY A 26 1.53 -20.60 -11.02
C GLY A 26 2.83 -20.54 -10.22
N ASP A 27 3.93 -20.13 -10.86
CA ASP A 27 5.25 -20.07 -10.23
C ASP A 27 5.32 -18.90 -9.25
N THR A 28 4.83 -17.73 -9.65
CA THR A 28 4.76 -16.54 -8.80
C THR A 28 3.72 -16.64 -7.69
N TYR A 29 2.64 -17.39 -7.90
CA TYR A 29 1.70 -17.78 -6.83
C TYR A 29 2.38 -18.65 -5.76
N ALA A 30 3.22 -19.62 -6.18
CA ALA A 30 3.98 -20.46 -5.25
C ALA A 30 4.96 -19.65 -4.38
N LEU A 31 5.34 -18.45 -4.81
CA LEU A 31 6.17 -17.50 -4.05
C LEU A 31 5.37 -16.62 -3.07
N GLY A 32 4.07 -16.89 -2.88
CA GLY A 32 3.24 -16.22 -1.87
C GLY A 32 2.49 -14.99 -2.37
N LEU A 33 2.54 -14.71 -3.68
CA LEU A 33 1.67 -13.70 -4.27
C LEU A 33 0.24 -14.22 -4.44
N THR A 34 -0.73 -13.30 -4.47
CA THR A 34 -2.15 -13.67 -4.63
C THR A 34 -2.55 -13.69 -6.11
N PRO A 35 -3.43 -14.62 -6.53
CA PRO A 35 -4.02 -14.57 -7.87
C PRO A 35 -4.94 -13.36 -8.05
N ILE A 36 -5.29 -12.66 -6.96
CA ILE A 36 -6.12 -11.45 -6.97
C ILE A 36 -5.25 -10.24 -7.33
N SER A 37 -4.92 -10.10 -8.61
CA SER A 37 -4.23 -8.92 -9.17
C SER A 37 -5.14 -7.68 -9.22
N LEU A 38 -4.57 -6.52 -9.51
CA LEU A 38 -5.28 -5.23 -9.56
C LEU A 38 -6.55 -5.29 -10.41
N ASN A 39 -6.50 -5.91 -11.59
CA ASN A 39 -7.68 -6.04 -12.45
C ASN A 39 -8.81 -6.84 -11.78
N LEU A 40 -8.51 -7.85 -10.97
CA LEU A 40 -9.54 -8.59 -10.24
C LEU A 40 -10.12 -7.74 -9.09
N GLN A 41 -9.31 -6.93 -8.42
CA GLN A 41 -9.82 -5.95 -7.44
C GLN A 41 -10.78 -4.94 -8.08
N LEU A 42 -10.47 -4.48 -9.30
CA LEU A 42 -11.37 -3.59 -10.06
C LEU A 42 -12.68 -4.29 -10.43
N LEU A 43 -12.64 -5.57 -10.80
CA LEU A 43 -13.85 -6.37 -11.07
C LEU A 43 -14.70 -6.53 -9.81
N GLN A 44 -14.07 -6.75 -8.65
CA GLN A 44 -14.78 -6.79 -7.36
C GLN A 44 -15.46 -5.44 -7.06
N PHE A 45 -14.78 -4.32 -7.30
CA PHE A 45 -15.37 -2.99 -7.18
C PHE A 45 -16.54 -2.80 -8.15
N TYR A 46 -16.36 -3.16 -9.42
CA TYR A 46 -17.41 -3.06 -10.44
C TYR A 46 -18.65 -3.87 -10.02
N HIS A 47 -18.46 -5.08 -9.51
CA HIS A 47 -19.52 -5.91 -9.00
C HIS A 47 -20.25 -5.26 -7.81
N LEU A 48 -19.52 -4.72 -6.82
CA LEU A 48 -20.12 -3.98 -5.71
C LEU A 48 -20.97 -2.81 -6.23
N LYS A 49 -20.41 -1.98 -7.11
CA LYS A 49 -21.11 -0.82 -7.67
C LYS A 49 -22.38 -1.22 -8.43
N SER A 50 -22.28 -2.25 -9.28
CA SER A 50 -23.40 -2.75 -10.07
C SER A 50 -24.53 -3.24 -9.16
N ARG A 51 -24.20 -4.08 -8.16
CA ARG A 51 -25.19 -4.64 -7.26
C ARG A 51 -25.84 -3.58 -6.37
N VAL A 52 -25.07 -2.63 -5.83
CA VAL A 52 -25.61 -1.48 -5.09
C VAL A 52 -26.59 -0.69 -5.96
N THR A 53 -26.24 -0.45 -7.22
CA THR A 53 -27.09 0.30 -8.16
C THR A 53 -28.40 -0.44 -8.47
N GLU A 54 -28.34 -1.77 -8.65
CA GLU A 54 -29.50 -2.61 -8.91
C GLU A 54 -30.48 -2.60 -7.73
N LEU A 55 -29.99 -2.80 -6.51
CA LEU A 55 -30.83 -2.81 -5.31
C LEU A 55 -31.53 -1.47 -5.08
N HIS A 56 -30.88 -0.35 -5.39
CA HIS A 56 -31.51 0.98 -5.36
C HIS A 56 -32.60 1.14 -6.41
N LYS A 57 -32.52 0.47 -7.57
CA LYS A 57 -33.58 0.49 -8.59
C LYS A 57 -34.79 -0.36 -8.22
N GLN A 58 -34.56 -1.45 -7.47
CA GLN A 58 -35.61 -2.38 -7.04
C GLN A 58 -36.33 -1.93 -5.76
N ASP A 59 -35.91 -0.81 -5.15
CA ASP A 59 -36.39 -0.31 -3.85
C ASP A 59 -36.19 -1.31 -2.68
N GLU A 60 -35.31 -2.29 -2.87
CA GLU A 60 -34.94 -3.29 -1.85
C GLU A 60 -33.97 -2.72 -0.80
N THR A 61 -33.62 -1.44 -0.92
CA THR A 61 -32.67 -0.77 -0.02
C THR A 61 -33.19 -0.60 1.40
N SER A 62 -34.50 -0.66 1.62
CA SER A 62 -35.09 -0.65 2.98
C SER A 62 -34.51 -1.75 3.87
N VAL A 63 -34.13 -2.90 3.29
CA VAL A 63 -33.50 -4.03 3.99
C VAL A 63 -32.04 -3.75 4.36
N PHE A 64 -31.36 -2.88 3.60
CA PHE A 64 -29.94 -2.55 3.75
C PHE A 64 -29.70 -1.07 4.06
N GLU A 65 -30.74 -0.39 4.54
CA GLU A 65 -30.71 1.03 4.81
C GLU A 65 -29.60 1.30 5.84
N ASN A 66 -28.76 2.29 5.55
CA ASN A 66 -27.53 2.60 6.30
C ASN A 66 -26.35 1.63 6.17
N ARG A 67 -26.43 0.54 5.40
CA ARG A 67 -25.28 -0.35 5.13
C ARG A 67 -24.62 -0.08 3.79
N LEU A 68 -25.39 0.27 2.77
CA LEU A 68 -24.90 0.49 1.42
C LEU A 68 -24.73 2.00 1.12
N PRO A 69 -23.76 2.37 0.27
CA PRO A 69 -23.67 3.73 -0.26
C PRO A 69 -24.81 3.98 -1.26
N LYS A 70 -25.16 5.24 -1.49
CA LYS A 70 -26.09 5.57 -2.59
C LYS A 70 -25.34 5.56 -3.93
N PRO A 71 -26.02 5.31 -5.08
CA PRO A 71 -25.37 5.30 -6.38
C PRO A 71 -24.58 6.59 -6.69
N GLU A 72 -25.08 7.76 -6.27
CA GLU A 72 -24.40 9.04 -6.44
C GLU A 72 -23.14 9.20 -5.59
N ASP A 73 -22.98 8.41 -4.52
CA ASP A 73 -21.83 8.51 -3.61
C ASP A 73 -20.56 7.94 -4.23
N PHE A 74 -20.65 7.03 -5.21
CA PHE A 74 -19.48 6.54 -5.96
C PHE A 74 -18.72 7.69 -6.64
N SER A 75 -19.42 8.71 -7.16
CA SER A 75 -18.75 9.88 -7.75
C SER A 75 -18.07 10.81 -6.72
N LYS A 76 -18.45 10.69 -5.45
CA LYS A 76 -17.95 11.52 -4.34
C LYS A 76 -16.88 10.81 -3.51
N ALA A 77 -16.77 9.48 -3.66
CA ALA A 77 -15.83 8.64 -2.94
C ALA A 77 -14.37 8.99 -3.27
N LEU A 78 -13.48 8.64 -2.35
CA LEU A 78 -12.03 8.74 -2.54
C LEU A 78 -11.49 7.36 -2.91
N TYR A 79 -10.77 7.27 -4.03
CA TYR A 79 -10.19 6.05 -4.55
C TYR A 79 -8.69 6.06 -4.30
N THR A 80 -8.23 5.25 -3.34
CA THR A 80 -6.84 5.23 -2.86
C THR A 80 -6.08 4.03 -3.42
N PHE A 81 -4.87 4.26 -3.95
CA PHE A 81 -4.00 3.21 -4.51
C PHE A 81 -2.64 3.22 -3.82
N ASP A 82 -2.27 2.11 -3.19
CA ASP A 82 -0.91 1.77 -2.75
C ASP A 82 -0.60 0.40 -3.36
N ILE A 83 0.11 0.39 -4.50
CA ILE A 83 0.38 -0.81 -5.28
C ILE A 83 1.70 -0.66 -6.06
N GLY A 84 2.31 -1.78 -6.45
CA GLY A 84 3.57 -1.83 -7.21
C GLY A 84 4.77 -2.29 -6.39
N GLN A 85 4.72 -2.16 -5.05
CA GLN A 85 5.84 -2.59 -4.19
C GLN A 85 6.04 -4.11 -4.25
N ASN A 86 4.96 -4.89 -4.30
CA ASN A 86 5.02 -6.35 -4.44
C ASN A 86 5.56 -6.76 -5.82
N ASP A 87 5.17 -6.06 -6.89
CA ASP A 87 5.70 -6.28 -8.24
C ASP A 87 7.23 -6.09 -8.27
N ILE A 88 7.72 -5.02 -7.65
CA ILE A 88 9.15 -4.73 -7.57
C ILE A 88 9.86 -5.72 -6.65
N ALA A 89 9.28 -6.08 -5.51
CA ALA A 89 9.84 -7.08 -4.61
C ALA A 89 10.05 -8.43 -5.32
N LEU A 90 9.07 -8.84 -6.13
CA LEU A 90 9.17 -10.03 -6.96
C LEU A 90 10.28 -9.90 -8.02
N LEU A 91 10.34 -8.79 -8.74
CA LEU A 91 11.37 -8.56 -9.75
C LEU A 91 12.78 -8.58 -9.13
N ILE A 92 12.97 -7.93 -7.98
CA ILE A 92 14.24 -7.96 -7.24
C ILE A 92 14.61 -9.41 -6.86
N ALA A 93 13.64 -10.22 -6.44
CA ALA A 93 13.89 -11.61 -6.05
C ALA A 93 14.23 -12.53 -7.23
N LEU A 94 13.68 -12.27 -8.42
CA LEU A 94 13.74 -13.22 -9.55
C LEU A 94 14.68 -12.81 -10.68
N THR A 95 15.14 -11.55 -10.73
CA THR A 95 15.92 -11.07 -11.87
C THR A 95 17.06 -10.14 -11.47
N SER A 96 17.86 -9.72 -12.46
CA SER A 96 18.96 -8.79 -12.25
C SER A 96 18.43 -7.35 -12.13
N GLU A 97 19.17 -6.51 -11.43
CA GLU A 97 18.84 -5.08 -11.26
C GLU A 97 18.54 -4.37 -12.58
N ASP A 98 19.36 -4.58 -13.62
CA ASP A 98 19.12 -4.03 -14.96
C ASP A 98 17.75 -4.42 -15.54
N ARG A 99 17.33 -5.67 -15.31
CA ARG A 99 16.02 -6.16 -15.77
C ARG A 99 14.89 -5.59 -14.94
N VAL A 100 15.09 -5.37 -13.63
CA VAL A 100 14.12 -4.65 -12.79
C VAL A 100 13.88 -3.26 -13.37
N PHE A 101 14.93 -2.50 -13.65
CA PHE A 101 14.83 -1.16 -14.24
C PHE A 101 14.11 -1.17 -15.60
N GLN A 102 14.42 -2.14 -16.46
CA GLN A 102 13.77 -2.28 -17.77
C GLN A 102 12.26 -2.57 -17.65
N SER A 103 11.81 -3.26 -16.60
CA SER A 103 10.40 -3.58 -16.39
C SER A 103 9.56 -2.43 -15.80
N LEU A 104 10.17 -1.38 -15.23
CA LEU A 104 9.43 -0.34 -14.50
C LEU A 104 8.45 0.44 -15.41
N HIS A 105 8.85 0.73 -16.65
CA HIS A 105 7.98 1.41 -17.60
C HIS A 105 6.72 0.60 -17.90
N ASP A 106 6.88 -0.69 -18.21
CA ASP A 106 5.78 -1.61 -18.49
C ASP A 106 4.82 -1.74 -17.30
N LEU A 107 5.33 -1.76 -16.06
CA LEU A 107 4.50 -1.81 -14.86
C LEU A 107 3.60 -0.57 -14.74
N ILE A 108 4.15 0.62 -14.95
CA ILE A 108 3.39 1.88 -14.91
C ILE A 108 2.37 1.95 -16.06
N ASP A 109 2.74 1.44 -17.24
CA ASP A 109 1.84 1.33 -18.38
C ASP A 109 0.65 0.41 -18.09
N ARG A 110 0.85 -0.68 -17.36
CA ARG A 110 -0.22 -1.60 -16.96
C ARG A 110 -1.09 -1.07 -15.83
N PHE A 111 -0.56 -0.20 -14.97
CA PHE A 111 -1.33 0.44 -13.90
C PHE A 111 -2.31 1.50 -14.42
N SER A 112 -1.90 2.29 -15.41
CA SER A 112 -2.64 3.48 -15.85
C SER A 112 -4.09 3.19 -16.31
N PRO A 113 -4.35 2.12 -17.10
CA PRO A 113 -5.70 1.77 -17.53
C PRO A 113 -6.67 1.52 -16.36
N SER A 114 -6.19 1.14 -15.19
CA SER A 114 -7.04 0.94 -14.00
C SER A 114 -7.68 2.24 -13.54
N ILE A 115 -6.93 3.35 -13.58
CA ILE A 115 -7.44 4.67 -13.21
C ILE A 115 -8.44 5.18 -14.26
N GLU A 116 -8.14 4.97 -15.54
CA GLU A 116 -9.02 5.34 -16.65
C GLU A 116 -10.37 4.59 -16.59
N GLN A 117 -10.34 3.27 -16.39
CA GLN A 117 -11.55 2.45 -16.24
C GLN A 117 -12.42 2.91 -15.05
N LEU A 118 -11.81 3.22 -13.91
CA LEU A 118 -12.57 3.74 -12.77
C LEU A 118 -13.18 5.11 -13.05
N HIS A 119 -12.46 5.96 -13.78
CA HIS A 119 -13.00 7.24 -14.24
C HIS A 119 -14.22 7.05 -15.15
N GLU A 120 -14.18 6.12 -16.10
CA GLU A 120 -15.33 5.75 -16.93
C GLU A 120 -16.50 5.24 -16.08
N LEU A 121 -16.19 4.52 -14.99
CA LEU A 121 -17.16 4.09 -13.98
C LEU A 121 -17.57 5.21 -13.01
N GLY A 122 -17.28 6.47 -13.28
CA GLY A 122 -17.78 7.61 -12.51
C GLY A 122 -16.93 8.00 -11.30
N ALA A 123 -15.79 7.35 -11.06
CA ALA A 123 -14.83 7.80 -10.04
C ALA A 123 -14.24 9.16 -10.44
N ARG A 124 -14.09 10.07 -9.48
CA ARG A 124 -13.60 11.44 -9.75
C ARG A 124 -12.48 11.91 -8.83
N ARG A 125 -12.20 11.21 -7.73
CA ARG A 125 -11.20 11.61 -6.74
C ARG A 125 -10.26 10.46 -6.47
N PHE A 126 -9.01 10.60 -6.88
CA PHE A 126 -7.99 9.57 -6.77
C PHE A 126 -6.86 10.04 -5.87
N VAL A 127 -6.34 9.14 -5.04
CA VAL A 127 -5.10 9.34 -4.29
C VAL A 127 -4.18 8.20 -4.63
N ILE A 128 -3.05 8.52 -5.26
CA ILE A 128 -2.06 7.55 -5.72
C ILE A 128 -0.84 7.72 -4.81
N LEU A 129 -0.60 6.72 -3.99
CA LEU A 129 0.53 6.62 -3.09
C LEU A 129 1.69 6.02 -3.86
N ASN A 130 2.86 6.64 -3.77
CA ASN A 130 4.09 6.06 -4.31
C ASN A 130 4.63 4.96 -3.37
N ILE A 131 5.62 4.18 -3.80
CA ILE A 131 6.15 3.08 -2.97
C ILE A 131 7.20 3.57 -1.97
N GLY A 132 7.38 2.82 -0.88
CA GLY A 132 8.30 3.17 0.20
C GLY A 132 9.78 2.91 -0.13
N PRO A 133 10.71 3.30 0.76
CA PRO A 133 12.13 3.03 0.62
C PRO A 133 12.43 1.55 0.88
N MET A 134 12.31 0.73 -0.16
CA MET A 134 12.46 -0.72 -0.06
C MET A 134 13.83 -1.13 0.49
N GLY A 135 14.90 -0.41 0.15
CA GLY A 135 16.24 -0.71 0.65
C GLY A 135 16.40 -0.58 2.17
N CYS A 136 15.45 0.06 2.85
CA CYS A 136 15.44 0.21 4.30
C CYS A 136 14.63 -0.86 5.04
N LEU A 137 14.06 -1.85 4.34
CA LEU A 137 13.34 -2.94 4.98
C LEU A 137 14.34 -3.87 5.69
N PRO A 138 14.20 -4.13 7.01
CA PRO A 138 15.14 -4.99 7.75
C PRO A 138 15.38 -6.34 7.07
N MET A 139 14.31 -6.95 6.53
CA MET A 139 14.41 -8.24 5.85
C MET A 139 15.39 -8.22 4.66
N TYR A 140 15.50 -7.11 3.93
CA TYR A 140 16.49 -7.00 2.87
C TYR A 140 17.86 -6.69 3.42
N VAL A 141 17.97 -5.76 4.38
CA VAL A 141 19.24 -5.34 4.96
C VAL A 141 19.99 -6.52 5.60
N GLU A 142 19.29 -7.37 6.33
CA GLU A 142 19.86 -8.54 7.03
C GLU A 142 20.47 -9.58 6.07
N ARG A 143 20.09 -9.59 4.79
CA ARG A 143 20.60 -10.53 3.78
C ARG A 143 21.99 -10.18 3.27
N TYR A 144 22.45 -8.97 3.51
CA TYR A 144 23.74 -8.53 3.01
C TYR A 144 24.76 -8.46 4.15
N PRO A 145 26.02 -8.87 3.88
CA PRO A 145 27.10 -8.64 4.83
C PRO A 145 27.26 -7.13 5.07
N ALA A 146 27.76 -6.74 6.24
CA ALA A 146 27.98 -5.35 6.65
C ALA A 146 29.06 -4.60 5.83
N ASP A 147 29.24 -4.92 4.55
CA ASP A 147 30.09 -4.17 3.64
C ASP A 147 29.50 -2.78 3.39
N SER A 148 30.30 -1.77 3.68
CA SER A 148 29.97 -0.35 3.57
C SER A 148 29.53 0.14 2.17
N LYS A 149 29.83 -0.59 1.10
CA LYS A 149 29.63 -0.06 -0.27
C LYS A 149 28.20 -0.20 -0.81
N ILE A 150 27.41 -1.13 -0.29
CA ILE A 150 26.04 -1.37 -0.77
C ILE A 150 25.01 -0.50 -0.05
N PHE A 151 25.32 -0.07 1.19
CA PHE A 151 24.43 0.73 2.01
C PHE A 151 24.64 2.24 1.80
N ASP A 152 23.61 3.03 2.10
CA ASP A 152 23.71 4.48 2.27
C ASP A 152 24.10 4.83 3.72
N ASP A 153 24.23 6.13 4.01
CA ASP A 153 24.60 6.63 5.34
C ASP A 153 23.59 6.28 6.45
N ASN A 154 22.39 5.83 6.07
CA ASN A 154 21.32 5.41 6.98
C ASN A 154 21.21 3.87 7.09
N GLY A 155 22.13 3.11 6.46
CA GLY A 155 22.15 1.65 6.49
C GLY A 155 21.16 0.99 5.51
N CYS A 156 20.56 1.75 4.60
CA CYS A 156 19.62 1.20 3.61
C CYS A 156 20.37 0.78 2.33
N ILE A 157 19.92 -0.30 1.68
CA ILE A 157 20.49 -0.78 0.42
C ILE A 157 20.23 0.23 -0.70
N LYS A 158 21.31 0.80 -1.26
CA LYS A 158 21.22 1.87 -2.26
C LYS A 158 20.45 1.46 -3.50
N SER A 159 20.80 0.32 -4.11
CA SER A 159 20.18 -0.10 -5.38
C SER A 159 18.67 -0.30 -5.27
N HIS A 160 18.18 -0.88 -4.18
CA HIS A 160 16.75 -1.07 -3.96
C HIS A 160 16.01 0.26 -3.80
N ASN A 161 16.65 1.23 -3.11
CA ASN A 161 16.12 2.58 -3.01
C ASN A 161 16.15 3.33 -4.35
N GLU A 162 17.15 3.12 -5.20
CA GLU A 162 17.19 3.70 -6.54
C GLU A 162 16.11 3.13 -7.46
N VAL A 163 15.85 1.82 -7.41
CA VAL A 163 14.70 1.20 -8.11
C VAL A 163 13.39 1.84 -7.64
N ALA A 164 13.19 1.99 -6.33
CA ALA A 164 11.98 2.59 -5.79
C ALA A 164 11.82 4.05 -6.22
N LYS A 165 12.89 4.84 -6.20
CA LYS A 165 12.89 6.24 -6.67
C LYS A 165 12.57 6.33 -8.16
N GLU A 166 13.11 5.44 -8.99
CA GLU A 166 12.84 5.46 -10.43
C GLU A 166 11.39 5.07 -10.74
N TYR A 167 10.85 4.04 -10.09
CA TYR A 167 9.43 3.72 -10.18
C TYR A 167 8.56 4.91 -9.77
N ASN A 168 8.89 5.56 -8.65
CA ASN A 168 8.16 6.71 -8.13
C ASN A 168 8.24 7.92 -9.09
N ARG A 169 9.37 8.13 -9.77
CA ARG A 169 9.55 9.16 -10.80
C ARG A 169 8.64 8.90 -12.02
N LEU A 170 8.63 7.66 -12.51
CA LEU A 170 7.78 7.24 -13.63
C LEU A 170 6.29 7.34 -13.28
N LEU A 171 5.90 6.89 -12.09
CA LEU A 171 4.54 7.01 -11.58
C LEU A 171 4.10 8.47 -11.51
N LYS A 172 4.94 9.37 -10.98
CA LYS A 172 4.63 10.81 -10.88
C LYS A 172 4.43 11.46 -12.26
N ALA A 173 5.26 11.10 -13.24
CA ALA A 173 5.09 11.54 -14.62
C ALA A 173 3.76 11.02 -15.20
N ARG A 174 3.43 9.75 -14.96
CA ARG A 174 2.16 9.16 -15.41
C ARG A 174 0.94 9.79 -14.77
N VAL A 175 0.98 10.08 -13.47
CA VAL A 175 -0.09 10.80 -12.77
C VAL A 175 -0.31 12.18 -13.38
N SER A 176 0.77 12.87 -13.77
CA SER A 176 0.67 14.17 -14.46
C SER A 176 -0.05 14.07 -15.80
N LEU A 177 0.19 13.01 -16.57
CA LEU A 177 -0.54 12.73 -17.82
C LEU A 177 -2.01 12.40 -17.55
N LEU A 178 -2.30 11.54 -16.56
CA LEU A 178 -3.69 11.19 -16.19
C LEU A 178 -4.49 12.42 -15.76
N ARG A 179 -3.89 13.38 -15.05
CA ARG A 179 -4.53 14.66 -14.70
C ARG A 179 -4.98 15.46 -15.93
N THR A 180 -4.19 15.44 -17.01
CA THR A 180 -4.55 16.11 -18.26
C THR A 180 -5.59 15.34 -19.06
N LYS A 181 -5.58 14.01 -18.99
CA LYS A 181 -6.46 13.14 -19.78
C LYS A 181 -7.85 12.97 -19.17
N LEU A 182 -7.95 12.96 -17.84
CA LEU A 182 -9.18 12.60 -17.11
C LEU A 182 -9.90 13.86 -16.61
N GLU A 183 -10.53 14.57 -17.55
CA GLU A 183 -11.29 15.79 -17.27
C GLU A 183 -12.34 15.58 -16.17
N GLY A 184 -12.51 16.59 -15.30
CA GLY A 184 -13.44 16.51 -14.17
C GLY A 184 -12.97 15.62 -13.01
N SER A 185 -11.76 15.05 -13.07
CA SER A 185 -11.16 14.33 -11.94
C SER A 185 -10.13 15.17 -11.19
N SER A 186 -10.01 14.92 -9.89
CA SER A 186 -8.86 15.29 -9.07
C SER A 186 -8.05 14.03 -8.79
N ILE A 187 -6.76 14.07 -9.10
CA ILE A 187 -5.83 12.98 -8.86
C ILE A 187 -4.69 13.54 -8.03
N GLU A 188 -4.52 13.04 -6.81
CA GLU A 188 -3.38 13.39 -5.97
C GLU A 188 -2.30 12.35 -6.02
N TYR A 189 -1.06 12.84 -5.95
CA TYR A 189 0.13 12.03 -5.79
C TYR A 189 0.66 12.25 -4.37
N VAL A 190 0.78 11.17 -3.60
CA VAL A 190 1.29 11.20 -2.23
C VAL A 190 2.68 10.58 -2.20
N ASP A 191 3.64 11.36 -1.69
CA ASP A 191 5.03 10.93 -1.57
C ASP A 191 5.27 10.16 -0.26
N MET A 192 4.83 8.89 -0.25
CA MET A 192 5.08 7.94 0.83
C MET A 192 6.56 7.65 1.04
N TYR A 193 7.35 7.63 -0.04
CA TYR A 193 8.79 7.40 0.02
C TYR A 193 9.44 8.38 0.98
N SER A 194 9.26 9.68 0.73
CA SER A 194 9.86 10.74 1.54
C SER A 194 9.35 10.71 2.98
N ALA A 195 8.05 10.47 3.20
CA ALA A 195 7.50 10.35 4.54
C ALA A 195 8.10 9.16 5.32
N LYS A 196 8.17 7.98 4.71
CA LYS A 196 8.72 6.76 5.31
C LYS A 196 10.24 6.89 5.54
N TYR A 197 10.98 7.38 4.55
CA TYR A 197 12.42 7.60 4.66
C TYR A 197 12.75 8.67 5.72
N GLY A 198 11.97 9.75 5.78
CA GLY A 198 12.08 10.77 6.83
C GLY A 198 11.86 10.21 8.24
N LEU A 199 10.88 9.32 8.42
CA LEU A 199 10.65 8.60 9.67
C LEU A 199 11.85 7.72 10.05
N ILE A 200 12.36 6.93 9.11
CA ILE A 200 13.48 6.01 9.28
C ILE A 200 14.75 6.76 9.70
N THR A 201 15.11 7.80 8.96
CA THR A 201 16.32 8.61 9.21
C THR A 201 16.24 9.43 10.51
N ASN A 202 15.03 9.69 11.01
CA ASN A 202 14.79 10.44 12.25
C ASN A 202 14.13 9.59 13.35
N ALA A 203 14.26 8.25 13.30
CA ALA A 203 13.53 7.33 14.17
C ALA A 203 13.64 7.69 15.66
N LYS A 204 14.86 7.93 16.14
CA LYS A 204 15.13 8.32 17.54
C LYS A 204 14.46 9.63 17.94
N ARG A 205 14.44 10.62 17.03
CA ARG A 205 13.77 11.93 17.27
C ARG A 205 12.27 11.75 17.48
N TYR A 206 11.65 10.79 16.79
CA TYR A 206 10.23 10.48 16.91
C TYR A 206 9.91 9.42 17.98
N GLY A 207 10.92 8.99 18.74
CA GLY A 207 10.75 8.08 19.88
C GLY A 207 10.70 6.60 19.52
N PHE A 208 11.09 6.24 18.29
CA PHE A 208 11.32 4.88 17.84
C PHE A 208 12.75 4.43 18.19
N VAL A 209 12.94 3.11 18.30
CA VAL A 209 14.26 2.49 18.47
C VAL A 209 15.02 2.45 17.14
N ASP A 210 15.96 1.52 17.00
CA ASP A 210 16.70 1.29 15.76
C ASP A 210 15.73 1.09 14.57
N PRO A 211 15.79 1.93 13.53
CA PRO A 211 14.87 1.86 12.39
C PRO A 211 15.03 0.58 11.55
N LEU A 212 16.20 -0.06 11.61
CA LEU A 212 16.51 -1.26 10.84
C LEU A 212 16.34 -2.55 11.66
N LYS A 213 15.67 -2.46 12.82
CA LYS A 213 15.22 -3.63 13.59
C LYS A 213 13.72 -3.84 13.46
N GLN A 214 13.33 -5.10 13.57
CA GLN A 214 11.93 -5.53 13.59
C GLN A 214 11.49 -5.91 15.01
N CYS A 215 10.20 -5.71 15.31
CA CYS A 215 9.64 -6.08 16.62
C CYS A 215 9.48 -7.59 16.76
N CYS A 216 9.06 -8.27 15.70
CA CYS A 216 8.85 -9.71 15.68
C CYS A 216 10.02 -10.39 14.99
N GLU A 217 11.11 -10.58 15.73
CA GLU A 217 12.35 -11.18 15.22
C GLU A 217 12.12 -12.61 14.71
N ASP A 218 11.26 -13.37 15.40
CA ASP A 218 10.91 -14.74 15.05
C ASP A 218 9.74 -14.85 14.04
N CYS A 219 9.11 -13.75 13.63
CA CYS A 219 7.94 -13.83 12.73
C CYS A 219 8.30 -14.48 11.40
N MET A 220 9.55 -14.34 10.98
CA MET A 220 10.03 -14.89 9.72
C MET A 220 10.99 -16.06 9.90
N LYS A 221 11.47 -16.36 11.12
CA LYS A 221 12.43 -17.46 11.45
C LYS A 221 13.61 -17.64 10.47
N GLY A 222 13.99 -16.60 9.71
CA GLY A 222 14.95 -16.72 8.61
C GLY A 222 14.46 -17.57 7.41
N ASP A 223 13.18 -17.94 7.37
CA ASP A 223 12.52 -18.62 6.26
C ASP A 223 12.01 -17.60 5.24
N GLU A 224 12.69 -17.54 4.10
CA GLU A 224 12.35 -16.66 2.98
C GLU A 224 10.98 -16.98 2.35
N HIS A 225 10.37 -18.10 2.70
CA HIS A 225 9.07 -18.56 2.21
C HIS A 225 7.98 -18.54 3.29
N TYR A 226 8.21 -17.88 4.43
CA TYR A 226 7.21 -17.86 5.50
C TYR A 226 5.81 -17.39 5.03
N TRP A 227 5.76 -16.43 4.09
CA TRP A 227 4.52 -15.92 3.47
C TRP A 227 3.84 -16.92 2.52
N THR A 228 4.52 -17.97 2.09
CA THR A 228 3.94 -19.03 1.22
C THR A 228 3.35 -20.17 2.04
N ARG A 229 3.50 -20.14 3.36
CA ARG A 229 3.02 -21.19 4.26
C ARG A 229 1.51 -21.12 4.44
N THR A 230 0.90 -22.29 4.42
CA THR A 230 -0.54 -22.45 4.66
C THR A 230 -0.88 -22.18 6.12
N VAL A 231 -2.12 -21.75 6.38
CA VAL A 231 -2.65 -21.58 7.74
C VAL A 231 -2.48 -22.87 8.58
N ALA A 232 -2.59 -24.04 7.95
CA ALA A 232 -2.41 -25.32 8.61
C ALA A 232 -0.96 -25.60 9.05
N GLU A 233 0.03 -25.06 8.33
CA GLU A 233 1.44 -25.12 8.71
C GLU A 233 1.76 -24.14 9.83
N LEU A 234 1.18 -22.93 9.78
CA LEU A 234 1.38 -21.90 10.80
C LEU A 234 0.76 -22.29 12.16
N ILE A 235 -0.39 -22.98 12.18
CA ILE A 235 -1.05 -23.43 13.42
C ILE A 235 -0.21 -24.47 14.19
N LYS A 236 0.71 -25.17 13.53
CA LYS A 236 1.52 -26.24 14.13
C LYS A 236 2.79 -25.73 14.82
N GLU A 237 3.09 -24.45 14.73
CA GLU A 237 4.31 -23.87 15.29
C GLU A 237 4.06 -23.03 16.54
N GLU A 238 5.11 -22.88 17.35
CA GLU A 238 5.12 -21.87 18.41
C GLU A 238 4.90 -20.49 17.79
N VAL A 239 3.96 -19.75 18.37
CA VAL A 239 3.64 -18.38 17.97
C VAL A 239 4.90 -17.55 18.12
N PRO A 240 5.34 -16.84 17.06
CA PRO A 240 6.49 -15.95 17.13
C PRO A 240 6.39 -14.97 18.30
N THR A 241 7.50 -14.77 19.01
CA THR A 241 7.54 -13.82 20.13
C THR A 241 7.70 -12.41 19.57
N ALA A 242 6.69 -11.56 19.79
CA ALA A 242 6.79 -10.14 19.52
C ALA A 242 7.60 -9.43 20.62
N CYS A 243 8.28 -8.34 20.26
CA CYS A 243 8.95 -7.47 21.21
C CYS A 243 8.00 -6.92 22.30
N GLU A 244 8.54 -6.57 23.46
CA GLU A 244 7.75 -6.08 24.60
C GLU A 244 6.95 -4.80 24.31
N ASN A 245 7.45 -3.94 23.43
CA ASN A 245 6.81 -2.66 23.10
C ASN A 245 6.78 -2.37 21.59
N PRO A 246 5.77 -2.90 20.86
CA PRO A 246 5.61 -2.68 19.43
C PRO A 246 5.51 -1.21 19.02
N SER A 247 5.05 -0.33 19.93
CA SER A 247 4.92 1.11 19.67
C SER A 247 6.27 1.82 19.55
N LYS A 248 7.38 1.14 19.84
CA LYS A 248 8.74 1.66 19.72
C LYS A 248 9.43 1.27 18.42
N TYR A 249 8.88 0.35 17.64
CA TYR A 249 9.53 -0.15 16.42
C TYR A 249 8.89 0.42 15.17
N ILE A 250 9.70 0.70 14.14
CA ILE A 250 9.19 1.10 12.83
C ILE A 250 8.72 -0.13 12.07
N SER A 251 9.52 -1.20 12.04
CA SER A 251 9.19 -2.45 11.38
C SER A 251 8.54 -3.44 12.35
N TRP A 252 7.49 -4.11 11.89
CA TRP A 252 6.85 -5.20 12.64
C TRP A 252 7.59 -6.52 12.43
N ASP A 253 7.76 -6.95 11.18
CA ASP A 253 8.24 -8.29 10.79
C ASP A 253 9.37 -8.26 9.75
N GLY A 254 9.96 -7.09 9.52
CA GLY A 254 11.03 -6.87 8.54
C GLY A 254 10.55 -6.40 7.17
N MET A 255 9.26 -6.54 6.87
CA MET A 255 8.64 -6.12 5.61
C MET A 255 7.57 -5.08 5.82
N HIS A 256 6.74 -5.27 6.84
CA HIS A 256 5.62 -4.41 7.16
C HIS A 256 5.98 -3.43 8.27
N TYR A 257 5.38 -2.25 8.20
CA TYR A 257 5.51 -1.21 9.21
C TYR A 257 4.59 -1.56 10.40
N SER A 258 5.03 -1.23 11.61
CA SER A 258 4.21 -1.38 12.82
C SER A 258 2.97 -0.47 12.77
N ASP A 259 1.96 -0.77 13.59
CA ASP A 259 0.79 0.11 13.74
C ASP A 259 1.19 1.53 14.15
N ALA A 260 2.17 1.68 15.05
CA ALA A 260 2.66 2.98 15.50
C ALA A 260 3.32 3.78 14.37
N ALA A 261 4.10 3.12 13.51
CA ALA A 261 4.71 3.75 12.34
C ALA A 261 3.66 4.14 11.30
N ASN A 262 2.70 3.26 10.99
CA ASN A 262 1.59 3.57 10.10
C ASN A 262 0.76 4.75 10.61
N HIS A 263 0.47 4.80 11.92
CA HIS A 263 -0.18 5.95 12.54
C HIS A 263 0.63 7.23 12.38
N TRP A 264 1.95 7.20 12.56
CA TRP A 264 2.81 8.36 12.36
C TRP A 264 2.76 8.84 10.91
N ILE A 265 2.93 7.92 9.94
CA ILE A 265 2.94 8.21 8.50
C ILE A 265 1.60 8.81 8.07
N ALA A 266 0.49 8.22 8.51
CA ALA A 266 -0.84 8.73 8.22
C ALA A 266 -1.00 10.19 8.67
N ARG A 267 -0.67 10.55 9.93
CA ARG A 267 -0.78 11.96 10.36
C ARG A 267 0.18 12.86 9.62
N HIS A 268 1.39 12.41 9.35
CA HIS A 268 2.37 13.20 8.62
C HIS A 268 1.83 13.62 7.23
N ILE A 269 1.15 12.71 6.54
CA ILE A 269 0.55 12.95 5.22
C ILE A 269 -0.76 13.75 5.33
N PHE A 270 -1.60 13.48 6.33
CA PHE A 270 -2.88 14.18 6.50
C PHE A 270 -2.73 15.64 6.98
N ASP A 271 -1.80 15.88 7.90
CA ASP A 271 -1.61 17.18 8.54
C ASP A 271 -0.73 18.12 7.70
N GLY A 272 0.02 17.58 6.74
CA GLY A 272 0.93 18.36 5.87
C GLY A 272 2.06 19.03 6.66
N SER A 273 2.49 18.42 7.78
CA SER A 273 3.50 18.97 8.70
C SER A 273 4.94 18.61 8.31
N ALA A 274 5.17 18.21 7.07
CA ALA A 274 6.52 18.11 6.55
C ALA A 274 7.11 19.52 6.45
N GLU A 275 8.40 19.66 6.74
CA GLU A 275 9.19 20.84 6.39
C GLU A 275 9.27 21.05 4.84
N ASP A 276 8.60 20.18 4.08
CA ASP A 276 8.44 20.17 2.62
C ASP A 276 6.93 20.06 2.30
N PRO A 277 6.31 20.97 1.51
CA PRO A 277 4.86 21.02 1.32
C PRO A 277 4.33 19.86 0.47
N LEU A 278 4.26 18.68 1.07
CA LEU A 278 3.56 17.54 0.50
C LEU A 278 2.05 17.68 0.79
N VAL A 279 1.27 17.44 -0.25
CA VAL A 279 -0.18 17.68 -0.39
C VAL A 279 -0.96 17.50 0.91
N LYS A 280 -1.61 18.57 1.37
CA LYS A 280 -2.64 18.49 2.43
C LYS A 280 -3.84 17.71 1.91
N LEU A 281 -3.91 16.40 2.19
CA LEU A 281 -5.09 15.58 1.94
C LEU A 281 -6.34 16.13 2.66
N SER A 282 -6.14 16.91 3.73
CA SER A 282 -7.20 17.65 4.43
C SER A 282 -7.99 18.61 3.53
N ASN A 283 -7.47 19.03 2.38
CA ASN A 283 -8.21 19.86 1.42
C ASN A 283 -9.20 19.07 0.54
N ILE A 284 -9.15 17.74 0.57
CA ILE A 284 -9.89 16.85 -0.35
C ILE A 284 -11.03 16.13 0.37
N THR A 285 -10.88 15.93 1.68
CA THR A 285 -11.92 15.42 2.56
C THR A 285 -12.87 16.56 2.96
N ARG A 286 -14.19 16.38 2.78
CA ARG A 286 -15.21 17.40 3.13
C ARG A 286 -15.28 17.73 4.63
N GLN A 287 -14.59 16.95 5.47
CA GLN A 287 -14.43 17.18 6.90
C GLN A 287 -12.98 16.85 7.28
N PRO A 288 -12.39 17.54 8.27
CA PRO A 288 -11.13 17.08 8.86
C PRO A 288 -11.34 15.66 9.40
N CYS A 289 -10.55 14.70 8.93
CA CYS A 289 -10.43 13.40 9.60
C CYS A 289 -9.91 13.67 11.02
N GLN A 290 -10.80 13.77 12.01
CA GLN A 290 -10.41 13.68 13.40
C GLN A 290 -9.96 12.24 13.63
N MET A 291 -8.68 11.96 13.46
CA MET A 291 -8.09 10.74 13.99
C MET A 291 -8.37 10.75 15.50
N ARG A 292 -9.23 9.82 15.94
CA ARG A 292 -9.52 9.66 17.35
C ARG A 292 -8.18 9.45 18.05
N LYS A 293 -7.88 10.29 19.04
CA LYS A 293 -6.80 10.00 19.98
C LYS A 293 -7.12 8.63 20.57
N VAL A 294 -6.34 7.61 20.20
CA VAL A 294 -6.35 6.35 20.92
C VAL A 294 -5.82 6.69 22.31
N SER A 295 -6.72 6.68 23.29
CA SER A 295 -6.34 6.78 24.70
C SER A 295 -5.26 5.74 24.95
N ARG A 296 -4.12 6.18 25.47
CA ARG A 296 -3.10 5.26 25.98
C ARG A 296 -3.82 4.32 26.96
N VAL A 297 -3.84 3.02 26.64
CA VAL A 297 -4.11 1.96 27.62
C VAL A 297 -2.80 1.72 28.35
#